data_AF-A0A2M7SU27-F1
#
_entry.id   AF-A0A2M7SU27-F1
#
_cell.length_a   1.000
_cell.length_b   1.000
_cell.length_c   1.000
_cell.angle_alpha   90.00
_cell.angle_beta   90.00
_cell.angle_gamma   90.00
#
_symmetry.space_group_name_H-M   'P 1'
#
loop_
_entity.id
_entity.type
_entity.pdbx_description
1 polymer ?
#
loop_
_entity_poly.entity_id
_entity_poly.type
_entity_poly.pdbx_seq_one_letter_code
_entity_poly.pdbx_strand_id
1 'polypeptide(L)'
;MKTKPEWYPLLLFGLAFLLLGSIAACGEAPSITIEPTSLNFTAVQEGTNPPSQILSVRNSDGRTLSWSASSDAQWLTVNPDNGSSTGEVDNVTLSVNISSMDSGHYVALVIVSAPGVTNTPRTAVVSLSIEAPHGQEEEVLNALDTATLLAHAGEVRTVEGIV
;
A
#
# COMPACT_ATOMS: atom_id res chain seq x y z
N MET A 1 93.51 18.47 -23.52
CA MET A 1 93.70 17.03 -23.23
C MET A 1 94.03 16.91 -21.75
N LYS A 2 93.10 16.65 -20.83
CA LYS A 2 92.22 15.47 -20.67
C LYS A 2 90.90 15.86 -20.01
N THR A 3 89.85 15.22 -20.49
CA THR A 3 88.42 15.42 -20.25
C THR A 3 87.98 14.89 -18.90
N LYS A 4 87.16 15.65 -18.16
CA LYS A 4 86.46 15.17 -16.97
C LYS A 4 85.33 14.22 -17.40
N PRO A 5 85.14 13.07 -16.73
CA PRO A 5 84.16 12.08 -17.16
C PRO A 5 82.74 12.52 -16.78
N GLU A 6 81.94 12.78 -17.81
CA GLU A 6 80.47 12.89 -17.76
C GLU A 6 79.90 11.52 -17.35
N TRP A 7 79.39 11.40 -16.13
CA TRP A 7 78.60 10.26 -15.70
C TRP A 7 77.17 10.75 -15.47
N TYR A 8 76.37 10.71 -16.54
CA TYR A 8 74.91 10.77 -16.49
C TYR A 8 74.38 9.48 -15.85
N PRO A 9 73.66 9.52 -14.73
CA PRO A 9 72.65 8.51 -14.45
C PRO A 9 71.37 8.91 -15.20
N LEU A 10 71.28 8.45 -16.44
CA LEU A 10 69.98 8.21 -17.07
C LEU A 10 69.28 7.10 -16.28
N LEU A 11 67.98 7.29 -16.03
CA LEU A 11 67.00 6.33 -15.50
C LEU A 11 66.93 6.19 -13.98
N LEU A 12 66.09 7.02 -13.37
CA LEU A 12 64.82 6.48 -12.89
C LEU A 12 63.72 7.56 -13.05
N PHE A 13 62.99 7.43 -14.14
CA PHE A 13 61.59 7.81 -14.37
C PHE A 13 60.95 8.78 -13.38
N GLY A 14 60.64 9.97 -13.91
CA GLY A 14 59.35 10.63 -13.77
C GLY A 14 58.73 10.65 -12.39
N LEU A 15 58.76 11.84 -11.77
CA LEU A 15 57.61 12.47 -11.14
C LEU A 15 56.44 11.47 -10.97
N ALA A 16 56.44 10.72 -9.86
CA ALA A 16 55.32 9.86 -9.52
C ALA A 16 54.14 10.80 -9.27
N PHE A 17 53.47 11.14 -10.37
CA PHE A 17 52.24 11.90 -10.44
C PHE A 17 51.33 11.21 -9.46
N LEU A 18 50.98 11.92 -8.38
CA LEU A 18 49.90 11.55 -7.47
C LEU A 18 48.63 11.47 -8.32
N LEU A 19 48.47 10.36 -9.03
CA LEU A 19 47.16 9.89 -9.45
C LEU A 19 46.50 9.47 -8.14
N LEU A 20 45.93 10.45 -7.43
CA LEU A 20 44.61 10.23 -6.89
C LEU A 20 43.76 9.85 -8.10
N GLY A 21 43.71 8.54 -8.38
CA GLY A 21 42.67 7.97 -9.20
C GLY A 21 41.39 8.47 -8.56
N SER A 22 40.73 9.42 -9.21
CA SER A 22 39.35 9.73 -8.89
C SER A 22 38.61 8.45 -9.22
N ILE A 23 38.36 7.64 -8.21
CA ILE A 23 37.36 6.60 -8.28
C ILE A 23 36.07 7.40 -8.40
N ALA A 24 35.66 7.72 -9.62
CA ALA A 24 34.28 8.07 -9.87
C ALA A 24 33.51 6.79 -9.51
N ALA A 25 33.11 6.69 -8.23
CA ALA A 25 32.03 5.80 -7.86
C ALA A 25 30.90 6.17 -8.81
N CYS A 26 30.58 5.28 -9.74
CA CYS A 26 29.41 5.40 -10.60
C CYS A 26 28.22 5.27 -9.64
N GLY A 27 27.89 6.36 -8.95
CA GLY A 27 26.82 6.38 -7.98
C GLY A 27 25.54 6.09 -8.73
N GLU A 28 24.97 4.91 -8.49
CA GLU A 28 23.66 4.54 -9.00
C GLU A 28 22.69 5.69 -8.75
N ALA A 29 21.90 6.02 -9.76
CA ALA A 29 20.97 7.13 -9.64
C ALA A 29 19.85 6.81 -8.65
N PRO A 30 19.28 7.83 -7.99
CA PRO A 30 17.91 7.89 -7.54
C PRO A 30 17.01 6.70 -7.83
N SER A 31 16.68 5.77 -6.92
CA SER A 31 15.57 4.86 -7.26
C SER A 31 14.66 4.51 -6.09
N ILE A 32 13.38 4.87 -6.23
CA ILE A 32 12.37 4.59 -5.21
C ILE A 32 11.74 3.21 -5.41
N THR A 33 11.62 2.45 -4.33
CA THR A 33 10.94 1.16 -4.28
C THR A 33 9.78 1.23 -3.29
N ILE A 34 8.66 0.60 -3.65
CA ILE A 34 7.50 0.45 -2.78
C ILE A 34 7.10 -1.02 -2.67
N GLU A 35 6.66 -1.45 -1.49
CA GLU A 35 6.20 -2.82 -1.27
C GLU A 35 5.15 -2.88 -0.14
N PRO A 36 4.02 -3.60 -0.31
CA PRO A 36 3.58 -4.28 -1.52
C PRO A 36 3.00 -3.32 -2.58
N THR A 37 2.91 -3.75 -3.84
CA THR A 37 2.22 -3.00 -4.91
C THR A 37 0.71 -3.26 -4.95
N SER A 38 0.20 -4.16 -4.11
CA SER A 38 -1.22 -4.47 -3.97
C SER A 38 -1.58 -4.73 -2.52
N LEU A 39 -2.63 -4.09 -2.00
CA LEU A 39 -3.17 -4.28 -0.66
C LEU A 39 -4.67 -4.57 -0.74
N ASN A 40 -5.16 -5.45 0.13
CA ASN A 40 -6.56 -5.88 0.12
C ASN A 40 -7.17 -5.76 1.50
N PHE A 41 -8.27 -5.03 1.62
CA PHE A 41 -9.05 -4.85 2.84
C PHE A 41 -10.41 -5.52 2.68
N THR A 42 -10.93 -6.08 3.78
CA THR A 42 -12.27 -6.66 3.83
C THR A 42 -13.01 -6.12 5.05
N ALA A 43 -14.27 -5.75 4.88
CA ALA A 43 -15.12 -5.28 5.95
C ALA A 43 -16.57 -5.73 5.73
N VAL A 44 -17.40 -5.60 6.75
CA VAL A 44 -18.86 -5.75 6.65
C VAL A 44 -19.47 -4.35 6.72
N GLN A 45 -20.46 -4.07 5.88
CA GLN A 45 -21.21 -2.81 5.89
C GLN A 45 -21.80 -2.55 7.29
N GLU A 46 -21.78 -1.29 7.74
CA GLU A 46 -22.12 -0.87 9.12
C GLU A 46 -21.26 -1.53 10.22
N GLY A 47 -20.19 -2.25 9.85
CA GLY A 47 -19.23 -2.84 10.77
C GLY A 47 -18.13 -1.87 11.20
N THR A 48 -17.05 -2.43 11.74
CA THR A 48 -15.83 -1.67 12.07
C THR A 48 -14.91 -1.54 10.87
N ASN A 49 -14.11 -0.46 10.83
CA ASN A 49 -13.03 -0.32 9.87
C ASN A 49 -12.07 -1.53 9.92
N PRO A 50 -11.56 -1.99 8.76
CA PRO A 50 -10.61 -3.08 8.72
C PRO A 50 -9.26 -2.68 9.34
N PRO A 51 -8.43 -3.64 9.78
CA PRO A 51 -7.08 -3.35 10.27
C PRO A 51 -6.24 -2.61 9.23
N SER A 52 -5.52 -1.58 9.67
CA SER A 52 -4.59 -0.83 8.81
C SER A 52 -3.49 -1.73 8.25
N GLN A 53 -3.00 -1.41 7.05
CA GLN A 53 -1.87 -2.11 6.43
C GLN A 53 -0.71 -1.16 6.19
N ILE A 54 0.48 -1.74 5.99
CA ILE A 54 1.72 -0.97 5.80
C ILE A 54 2.15 -1.06 4.34
N LEU A 55 2.42 0.10 3.75
CA LEU A 55 3.16 0.28 2.52
C LEU A 55 4.58 0.72 2.89
N SER A 56 5.58 -0.09 2.55
CA SER A 56 6.98 0.25 2.71
C SER A 56 7.43 1.13 1.56
N VAL A 57 8.12 2.22 1.87
CA VAL A 57 8.79 3.10 0.91
C VAL A 57 10.28 3.07 1.22
N ARG A 58 11.13 2.90 0.21
CA ARG A 58 12.58 2.80 0.41
C ARG A 58 13.35 3.40 -0.75
N ASN A 59 14.44 4.09 -0.45
CA ASN A 59 15.44 4.43 -1.45
C ASN A 59 16.41 3.26 -1.69
N SER A 60 16.68 2.92 -2.95
CA SER A 60 17.59 1.81 -3.28
C SER A 60 19.05 2.25 -3.37
N ASP A 61 19.31 3.52 -3.64
CA ASP A 61 20.65 4.12 -3.67
C ASP A 61 20.92 4.89 -2.38
N GLY A 62 22.17 4.89 -1.89
CA GLY A 62 22.53 5.45 -0.58
C GLY A 62 22.48 6.99 -0.50
N ARG A 63 21.81 7.68 -1.43
CA ARG A 63 21.57 9.13 -1.36
C ARG A 63 20.26 9.40 -0.64
N THR A 64 20.08 10.61 -0.13
CA THR A 64 18.79 11.04 0.43
C THR A 64 17.81 11.35 -0.68
N LEU A 65 16.62 10.75 -0.60
CA LEU A 65 15.50 10.97 -1.50
C LEU A 65 14.31 11.47 -0.69
N SER A 66 13.71 12.59 -1.10
CA SER A 66 12.43 13.07 -0.56
C SER A 66 11.27 12.53 -1.38
N TRP A 67 10.21 12.08 -0.71
CA TRP A 67 9.05 11.46 -1.35
C TRP A 67 7.73 12.01 -0.78
N SER A 68 6.67 11.87 -1.56
CA SER A 68 5.28 12.17 -1.19
C SER A 68 4.36 11.02 -1.62
N ALA A 69 3.35 10.70 -0.83
CA ALA A 69 2.36 9.67 -1.09
C ALA A 69 0.95 10.26 -1.01
N SER A 70 0.07 9.86 -1.92
CA SER A 70 -1.33 10.33 -1.96
C SER A 70 -2.25 9.21 -2.41
N SER A 71 -3.52 9.25 -2.01
CA SER A 71 -4.56 8.38 -2.54
C SER A 71 -5.57 9.18 -3.36
N ASP A 72 -6.14 8.56 -4.39
CA ASP A 72 -7.26 9.09 -5.17
C ASP A 72 -8.64 8.83 -4.52
N ALA A 73 -8.68 8.13 -3.38
CA ALA A 73 -9.91 7.75 -2.70
C ALA A 73 -10.08 8.43 -1.33
N GLN A 74 -11.26 8.99 -1.07
CA GLN A 74 -11.58 9.63 0.20
C GLN A 74 -11.72 8.66 1.38
N TRP A 75 -12.03 7.38 1.09
CA TRP A 75 -12.16 6.33 2.10
C TRP A 75 -10.81 5.77 2.56
N LEU A 76 -9.70 6.16 1.92
CA LEU A 76 -8.35 5.69 2.24
C LEU A 76 -7.48 6.85 2.75
N THR A 77 -6.94 6.70 3.95
CA THR A 77 -5.95 7.64 4.52
C THR A 77 -4.54 7.07 4.38
N VAL A 78 -3.61 7.92 3.94
CA VAL A 78 -2.18 7.62 3.81
C VAL A 78 -1.42 8.43 4.86
N ASN A 79 -0.68 7.78 5.76
CA ASN A 79 0.08 8.49 6.80
C ASN A 79 1.39 7.76 7.18
N PRO A 80 2.56 8.43 7.14
CA PRO A 80 2.75 9.80 6.65
C PRO A 80 2.56 9.90 5.12
N ASP A 81 2.12 11.07 4.66
CA ASP A 81 1.92 11.37 3.23
C ASP A 81 3.17 11.98 2.58
N ASN A 82 4.25 12.17 3.34
CA ASN A 82 5.54 12.62 2.86
C ASN A 82 6.68 12.18 3.78
N GLY A 83 7.91 12.16 3.27
CA GLY A 83 9.07 11.78 4.04
C GLY A 83 10.38 11.87 3.26
N SER A 84 11.44 11.31 3.85
CA SER A 84 12.74 11.18 3.20
C SER A 84 13.40 9.86 3.58
N SER A 85 13.99 9.17 2.61
CA SER A 85 14.71 7.92 2.81
C SER A 85 16.17 8.06 2.38
N THR A 86 17.11 7.54 3.17
CA THR A 86 18.53 7.38 2.82
C THR A 86 18.93 5.94 2.52
N GLY A 87 17.96 5.03 2.41
CA GLY A 87 18.18 3.60 2.25
C GLY A 87 17.49 2.74 3.31
N GLU A 88 16.93 3.36 4.34
CA GLU A 88 16.03 2.76 5.32
C GLU A 88 14.62 2.54 4.75
N VAL A 89 13.86 1.68 5.44
CA VAL A 89 12.44 1.46 5.14
C VAL A 89 11.61 2.48 5.90
N ASP A 90 10.87 3.28 5.16
CA ASP A 90 9.84 4.17 5.67
C ASP A 90 8.50 3.45 5.62
N ASN A 91 7.87 3.26 6.78
CA ASN A 91 6.56 2.61 6.88
C ASN A 91 5.45 3.65 6.74
N VAL A 92 4.65 3.51 5.68
CA VAL A 92 3.43 4.31 5.45
C VAL A 92 2.21 3.48 5.84
N THR A 93 1.46 3.96 6.82
CA THR A 93 0.22 3.32 7.27
C THR A 93 -0.94 3.72 6.37
N LEU A 94 -1.64 2.71 5.85
CA LEU A 94 -2.85 2.82 5.06
C LEU A 94 -4.06 2.42 5.92
N SER A 95 -4.98 3.35 6.12
CA SER A 95 -6.16 3.17 6.98
C SER A 95 -7.44 3.43 6.19
N VAL A 96 -8.39 2.51 6.29
CA VAL A 96 -9.70 2.60 5.61
C VAL A 96 -10.76 3.14 6.55
N ASN A 97 -11.66 3.99 6.03
CA ASN A 97 -12.87 4.44 6.69
C ASN A 97 -14.12 4.01 5.91
N ILE A 98 -14.95 3.13 6.48
CA ILE A 98 -16.16 2.59 5.83
C ILE A 98 -17.47 3.24 6.28
N SER A 99 -17.46 4.24 7.18
CA SER A 99 -18.68 4.73 7.88
C SER A 99 -19.81 5.31 7.01
N SER A 100 -19.64 5.37 5.69
CA SER A 100 -20.65 5.87 4.75
C SER A 100 -20.60 5.14 3.40
N MET A 101 -20.11 3.90 3.41
CA MET A 101 -19.93 3.10 2.20
C MET A 101 -20.89 1.92 2.20
N ASP A 102 -21.53 1.68 1.06
CA ASP A 102 -22.36 0.51 0.86
C ASP A 102 -21.53 -0.75 0.62
N SER A 103 -22.15 -1.92 0.77
CA SER A 103 -21.55 -3.17 0.31
C SER A 103 -21.17 -3.11 -1.18
N GLY A 104 -20.02 -3.67 -1.52
CA GLY A 104 -19.45 -3.58 -2.87
C GLY A 104 -17.93 -3.66 -2.90
N HIS A 105 -17.37 -3.49 -4.09
CA HIS A 105 -15.93 -3.48 -4.33
C HIS A 105 -15.46 -2.06 -4.70
N TYR A 106 -14.43 -1.60 -4.00
CA TYR A 106 -13.83 -0.29 -4.17
C TYR A 106 -12.35 -0.46 -4.48
N VAL A 107 -11.85 0.37 -5.40
CA VAL A 107 -10.44 0.37 -5.80
C VAL A 107 -9.91 1.79 -5.66
N ALA A 108 -8.72 1.91 -5.10
CA ALA A 108 -7.96 3.15 -4.99
C ALA A 108 -6.52 2.93 -5.47
N LEU A 109 -5.91 4.00 -5.96
CA LEU A 109 -4.49 4.07 -6.27
C LEU A 109 -3.79 4.91 -5.21
N VAL A 110 -2.74 4.34 -4.62
CA VAL A 110 -1.77 5.10 -3.81
C VAL A 110 -0.59 5.44 -4.71
N ILE A 111 -0.39 6.74 -4.95
CA ILE A 111 0.64 7.28 -5.84
C ILE A 111 1.77 7.83 -4.98
N VAL A 112 2.97 7.25 -5.14
CA VAL A 112 4.20 7.68 -4.46
C VAL A 112 5.12 8.36 -5.47
N SER A 113 5.41 9.64 -5.23
CA SER A 113 6.23 10.49 -6.10
C SER A 113 7.51 10.93 -5.40
N ALA A 114 8.59 11.08 -6.16
CA ALA A 114 9.89 11.55 -5.67
C ALA A 114 10.55 12.46 -6.71
N PRO A 115 10.55 13.79 -6.53
CA PRO A 115 11.11 14.72 -7.52
C PRO A 115 12.58 14.43 -7.84
N GLY A 116 12.94 14.46 -9.12
CA GLY A 116 14.33 14.24 -9.58
C GLY A 116 14.75 12.77 -9.66
N VAL A 117 13.82 11.84 -9.46
CA VAL A 117 14.03 10.39 -9.51
C VAL A 117 13.42 9.82 -10.80
N THR A 118 14.11 8.94 -11.51
CA THR A 118 13.70 8.51 -12.86
C THR A 118 12.57 7.50 -12.88
N ASN A 119 12.38 6.71 -11.81
CA ASN A 119 11.38 5.65 -11.73
C ASN A 119 10.12 6.07 -10.95
N THR A 120 9.74 7.35 -11.07
CA THR A 120 8.61 7.95 -10.37
C THR A 120 7.54 8.44 -11.37
N PRO A 121 6.23 8.42 -11.04
CA PRO A 121 5.64 7.89 -9.81
C PRO A 121 5.64 6.35 -9.74
N ARG A 122 5.57 5.81 -8.52
CA ARG A 122 5.23 4.41 -8.25
C ARG A 122 3.78 4.34 -7.76
N THR A 123 3.12 3.23 -8.04
CA THR A 123 1.70 3.05 -7.70
C THR A 123 1.46 1.74 -6.99
N ALA A 124 0.75 1.79 -5.86
CA ALA A 124 0.17 0.62 -5.20
C ALA A 124 -1.35 0.61 -5.41
N VAL A 125 -1.90 -0.55 -5.74
CA VAL A 125 -3.35 -0.75 -5.88
C VAL A 125 -3.92 -1.17 -4.55
N VAL A 126 -4.99 -0.52 -4.10
CA VAL A 126 -5.70 -0.87 -2.88
C VAL A 126 -7.12 -1.29 -3.23
N SER A 127 -7.46 -2.53 -2.90
CA SER A 127 -8.80 -3.08 -3.05
C SER A 127 -9.50 -3.15 -1.69
N LEU A 128 -10.74 -2.73 -1.64
CA LEU A 128 -11.61 -2.87 -0.47
C LEU A 128 -12.87 -3.62 -0.87
N SER A 129 -13.16 -4.71 -0.18
CA SER A 129 -14.41 -5.46 -0.30
C SER A 129 -15.27 -5.22 0.92
N ILE A 130 -16.47 -4.68 0.74
CA ILE A 130 -17.46 -4.50 1.80
C ILE A 130 -18.59 -5.50 1.57
N GLU A 131 -18.75 -6.43 2.50
CA GLU A 131 -19.82 -7.44 2.49
C GLU A 131 -21.11 -6.86 3.07
N ALA A 132 -22.27 -7.31 2.56
CA ALA A 132 -23.55 -6.89 3.11
C ALA A 132 -23.74 -7.45 4.54
N PRO A 133 -24.49 -6.77 5.42
CA PRO A 133 -24.77 -7.29 6.75
C PRO A 133 -25.59 -8.58 6.64
N HIS A 134 -25.13 -9.67 7.23
CA HIS A 134 -25.90 -10.91 7.30
C HIS A 134 -27.13 -10.68 8.20
N GLY A 135 -28.31 -10.44 7.61
CA GLY A 135 -29.51 -10.13 8.40
C GLY A 135 -30.84 -10.03 7.66
N GLN A 136 -30.94 -10.33 6.36
CA GLN A 136 -32.22 -10.30 5.63
C GLN A 136 -32.80 -11.68 5.30
N GLU A 137 -32.21 -12.77 5.82
CA GLU A 137 -32.72 -14.14 5.63
C GLU A 137 -33.28 -14.81 6.90
N GLU A 138 -33.17 -14.22 8.10
CA GLU A 138 -33.81 -14.80 9.30
C GLU A 138 -35.25 -14.30 9.54
N GLU A 139 -35.70 -13.21 8.90
CA GLU A 139 -37.10 -12.75 9.05
C GLU A 139 -38.10 -13.66 8.31
N VAL A 140 -37.66 -14.50 7.37
CA VAL A 140 -38.56 -15.43 6.67
C VAL A 140 -38.93 -16.66 7.51
N LEU A 141 -38.16 -17.03 8.54
CA LEU A 141 -38.51 -18.17 9.41
C LEU A 141 -39.52 -17.83 10.52
N ASN A 142 -39.61 -16.57 10.96
CA ASN A 142 -40.63 -16.16 11.93
C ASN A 142 -42.02 -15.99 11.30
N ALA A 143 -42.10 -15.80 9.97
CA ALA A 143 -43.36 -15.80 9.24
C ALA A 143 -43.96 -17.21 9.05
N LEU A 144 -43.18 -18.26 9.34
CA LEU A 144 -43.62 -19.66 9.30
C LEU A 144 -43.77 -20.25 10.71
N ASP A 145 -44.13 -19.43 11.70
CA ASP A 145 -44.63 -19.96 12.96
C ASP A 145 -46.00 -20.62 12.73
N THR A 146 -45.99 -21.93 12.52
CA THR A 146 -47.20 -22.77 12.46
C THR A 146 -48.08 -22.65 13.72
N ALA A 147 -47.59 -22.12 14.85
CA ALA A 147 -48.40 -21.91 16.05
C ALA A 147 -49.39 -20.74 15.91
N THR A 148 -49.03 -19.69 15.16
CA THR A 148 -49.95 -18.57 14.86
C THR A 148 -51.05 -18.97 13.87
N LEU A 149 -50.75 -19.88 12.92
CA LEU A 149 -51.74 -20.46 12.01
C LEU A 149 -52.73 -21.41 12.72
N LEU A 150 -52.30 -22.15 13.75
CA LEU A 150 -53.22 -23.01 14.53
C LEU A 150 -54.15 -22.21 15.47
N ALA A 151 -53.74 -21.03 15.93
CA ALA A 151 -54.58 -20.19 16.79
C ALA A 151 -55.82 -19.61 16.06
N HIS A 152 -55.77 -19.49 14.73
CA HIS A 152 -56.92 -19.08 13.90
C HIS A 152 -57.69 -20.25 13.26
N ALA A 153 -57.21 -21.49 13.38
CA ALA A 153 -57.91 -22.69 12.87
C ALA A 153 -58.94 -23.26 13.86
N GLY A 154 -59.28 -22.52 14.92
CA GLY A 154 -60.22 -22.92 15.96
C GLY A 154 -61.71 -22.73 15.66
N GLU A 155 -62.08 -22.14 14.52
CA GLU A 155 -63.51 -21.97 14.16
C GLU A 155 -63.88 -22.78 12.91
N VAL A 156 -63.75 -24.10 13.00
CA VAL A 156 -64.60 -24.98 12.20
C VAL A 156 -65.97 -24.98 12.87
N ARG A 157 -66.87 -24.10 12.40
CA ARG A 157 -68.29 -24.18 12.77
C ARG A 157 -68.84 -25.49 12.23
N THR A 158 -69.04 -26.49 13.10
CA THR A 158 -69.90 -27.62 12.79
C THR A 158 -71.30 -27.06 12.51
N VAL A 159 -71.72 -27.07 11.25
CA VAL A 159 -73.11 -26.76 10.90
C VAL A 159 -73.92 -28.01 11.25
N GLU A 160 -74.34 -28.11 12.51
CA GLU A 160 -75.36 -29.07 12.95
C GLU A 160 -76.69 -28.64 12.32
N GLY A 161 -77.07 -29.28 11.21
CA GLY A 161 -78.37 -29.15 10.58
C GLY A 161 -79.03 -30.52 10.48
N ILE A 162 -80.02 -30.72 11.34
CA ILE A 162 -80.76 -31.95 11.65
C ILE A 162 -81.97 -32.16 10.72
N VAL A 163 -82.26 -33.46 10.44
CA VAL A 163 -83.42 -34.15 9.81
C VAL A 163 -83.61 -33.99 8.31
#